data_AF-A0A960PAB7-F1
#
_entry.id   AF-A0A960PAB7-F1
#
_cell.length_a   1.000
_cell.length_b   1.000
_cell.length_c   1.000
_cell.angle_alpha   90.00
_cell.angle_beta   90.00
_cell.angle_gamma   90.00
#
_symmetry.space_group_name_H-M   'P 1'
#
loop_
_entity.id
_entity.type
_entity.pdbx_description
1 polymer ?
#
loop_
_entity_poly.entity_id
_entity_poly.type
_entity_poly.pdbx_seq_one_letter_code
_entity_poly.pdbx_strand_id
1 'polypeptide(L)'
;GRSGLQTMAPLAQKRTSLYGRQRAVTEAQARGQRQGLYYAYVTESFVLDDWDFSADYWRHWEALSKADPGIWAKVVGKILEQRDIYWSRASSARLLQVATTGSTRAVSSEPLLADWLLKLRAKPCLPDIRNMIQLPADLVRRTPETEALIDVEPFVHGLLDRETTRPLLDLLGVRSTPSGPGRLLDRLRALAKSDKAPAHEVEKWYRRLDQMLDGCSTADAQNIKNAFQAEKLILAQDGTWATSGGVFLAGDEEDIPGAAVVRASVLDLSLWHRIGVADRPSADLALQWLGTLASGKALSADDARRVRTLLVRYPIRIWEERGHWLNLVGEWAPVDTLAYGLSMQTLFRWSHLHEWVKRKTADFQRLSGETVQAPPFSALPALSDLVEEHFNQPSLLAGIEDRRAWLTAFGTQLARIELADAAETERVRALAEAIAATSWVQTPKLEVIPYLDGVPAGTARLTDILWLDGKLFVSPLSKAKLAKRVPEEIGRNLSADIRAALASGKALSADDARRVRTLLVR
;
A
#
# COMPACT_ATOMS: atom_id res chain seq x y z
N GLY A 1 -54.13 -16.64 -24.80
CA GLY A 1 -55.31 -16.54 -25.67
C GLY A 1 -56.58 -16.54 -24.82
N ARG A 2 -57.67 -15.95 -25.32
CA ARG A 2 -59.01 -15.86 -24.68
C ARG A 2 -59.74 -17.21 -24.47
N SER A 3 -59.03 -18.33 -24.60
CA SER A 3 -59.60 -19.68 -24.70
C SER A 3 -59.56 -20.51 -23.40
N GLY A 4 -59.03 -19.97 -22.29
CA GLY A 4 -58.88 -20.72 -21.03
C GLY A 4 -57.91 -21.92 -21.08
N LEU A 5 -57.33 -22.21 -22.25
CA LEU A 5 -56.32 -23.26 -22.45
C LEU A 5 -55.03 -22.86 -21.75
N GLN A 6 -54.68 -23.60 -20.69
CA GLN A 6 -53.40 -23.47 -20.01
C GLN A 6 -52.30 -23.96 -20.95
N THR A 7 -51.24 -23.16 -21.14
CA THR A 7 -50.07 -23.57 -21.96
C THR A 7 -49.01 -24.30 -21.14
N MET A 8 -49.33 -24.59 -19.87
CA MET A 8 -48.49 -25.31 -18.91
C MET A 8 -49.36 -26.32 -18.15
N ALA A 9 -48.74 -27.40 -17.66
CA ALA A 9 -49.43 -28.41 -16.84
C ALA A 9 -50.13 -27.76 -15.63
N PRO A 10 -51.30 -28.22 -15.18
CA PRO A 10 -51.97 -27.63 -14.02
C PRO A 10 -51.24 -27.96 -12.71
N LEU A 11 -51.22 -26.99 -11.79
CA LEU A 11 -50.84 -27.23 -10.39
C LEU A 11 -52.04 -27.87 -9.67
N ALA A 12 -51.79 -28.99 -8.98
CA ALA A 12 -52.81 -29.77 -8.29
C ALA A 12 -52.68 -29.60 -6.78
N GLN A 13 -53.81 -29.53 -6.09
CA GLN A 13 -53.83 -29.50 -4.64
C GLN A 13 -53.47 -30.89 -4.10
N LYS A 14 -52.60 -30.94 -3.10
CA LYS A 14 -52.15 -32.15 -2.42
C LYS A 14 -52.38 -31.99 -0.92
N ARG A 15 -52.99 -33.00 -0.30
CA ARG A 15 -53.22 -33.05 1.14
C ARG A 15 -52.40 -34.17 1.77
N THR A 16 -51.54 -33.84 2.71
CA THR A 16 -50.63 -34.81 3.36
C THR A 16 -50.84 -34.83 4.86
N SER A 17 -51.01 -36.01 5.44
CA SER A 17 -51.09 -36.17 6.90
C SER A 17 -49.69 -36.23 7.52
N LEU A 18 -49.51 -35.50 8.61
CA LEU A 18 -48.28 -35.43 9.38
C LEU A 18 -48.59 -35.79 10.84
N TYR A 19 -47.73 -36.61 11.46
CA TYR A 19 -47.88 -37.00 12.86
C TYR A 19 -46.65 -36.59 13.65
N GLY A 20 -46.88 -35.97 14.81
CA GLY A 20 -45.85 -35.48 15.72
C GLY A 20 -45.48 -34.01 15.48
N ARG A 21 -45.34 -33.26 16.57
CA ARG A 21 -44.99 -31.82 16.55
C ARG A 21 -43.64 -31.56 15.89
N GLN A 22 -42.66 -32.43 16.12
CA GLN A 22 -41.32 -32.26 15.55
C GLN A 22 -41.35 -32.28 14.02
N ARG A 23 -42.09 -33.22 13.41
CA ARG A 23 -42.25 -33.28 11.95
C ARG A 23 -42.96 -32.05 11.40
N ALA A 24 -44.00 -31.58 12.10
CA ALA A 24 -44.70 -30.35 11.72
C ALA A 24 -43.78 -29.11 11.74
N VAL A 25 -42.91 -29.00 12.76
CA VAL A 25 -41.91 -27.93 12.86
C VAL A 25 -40.89 -28.03 11.72
N THR A 26 -40.31 -29.20 11.47
CA THR A 26 -39.34 -29.40 10.39
C THR A 26 -39.92 -29.06 9.03
N GLU A 27 -41.14 -29.51 8.74
CA GLU A 27 -41.82 -29.21 7.47
C GLU A 27 -42.11 -27.70 7.32
N ALA A 28 -42.58 -27.05 8.39
CA ALA A 28 -42.83 -25.61 8.38
C ALA A 28 -41.54 -24.81 8.15
N GLN A 29 -40.44 -25.18 8.83
CA GLN A 29 -39.13 -24.55 8.69
C GLN A 29 -38.58 -24.69 7.27
N ALA A 30 -38.69 -25.89 6.67
CA ALA A 30 -38.28 -26.13 5.29
C ALA A 30 -39.03 -25.23 4.28
N ARG A 31 -40.25 -24.82 4.62
CA ARG A 31 -41.12 -23.95 3.81
C ARG A 31 -41.02 -22.47 4.16
N GLY A 32 -40.07 -22.07 5.00
CA GLY A 32 -39.76 -20.68 5.31
C GLY A 32 -40.30 -20.15 6.63
N GLN A 33 -40.92 -20.99 7.48
CA GLN A 33 -41.37 -20.57 8.81
C GLN A 33 -40.18 -20.18 9.70
N ARG A 34 -40.18 -18.94 10.20
CA ARG A 34 -39.14 -18.43 11.11
C ARG A 34 -39.58 -18.45 12.58
N GLN A 35 -40.87 -18.28 12.85
CA GLN A 35 -41.42 -18.23 14.21
C GLN A 35 -41.92 -19.60 14.69
N GLY A 36 -42.06 -19.78 16.00
CA GLY A 36 -42.67 -20.99 16.56
C GLY A 36 -44.09 -21.22 16.06
N LEU A 37 -44.48 -22.49 15.92
CA LEU A 37 -45.84 -22.87 15.56
C LEU A 37 -46.79 -22.65 16.74
N TYR A 38 -47.99 -22.18 16.44
CA TYR A 38 -49.08 -22.06 17.40
C TYR A 38 -49.93 -23.33 17.40
N TYR A 39 -50.15 -23.92 18.57
CA TYR A 39 -50.93 -25.15 18.73
C TYR A 39 -52.23 -24.86 19.45
N ALA A 40 -53.35 -25.08 18.78
CA ALA A 40 -54.69 -24.86 19.33
C ALA A 40 -55.27 -26.11 20.01
N TYR A 41 -54.74 -27.29 19.69
CA TYR A 41 -55.22 -28.58 20.18
C TYR A 41 -54.11 -29.36 20.88
N VAL A 42 -54.49 -30.33 21.71
CA VAL A 42 -53.55 -31.23 22.41
C VAL A 42 -53.01 -32.31 21.49
N THR A 43 -53.74 -32.64 20.42
CA THR A 43 -53.41 -33.70 19.46
C THR A 43 -52.08 -33.47 18.74
N GLU A 44 -51.43 -34.57 18.33
CA GLU A 44 -50.22 -34.54 17.51
C GLU A 44 -50.49 -34.82 16.02
N SER A 45 -51.75 -34.70 15.60
CA SER A 45 -52.17 -34.91 14.21
C SER A 45 -52.20 -33.57 13.47
N PHE A 46 -51.52 -33.54 12.33
CA PHE A 46 -51.43 -32.37 11.47
C PHE A 46 -51.75 -32.76 10.03
N VAL A 47 -52.16 -31.77 9.25
CA VAL A 47 -52.42 -31.89 7.81
C VAL A 47 -51.75 -30.71 7.13
N LEU A 48 -51.06 -31.00 6.04
CA LEU A 48 -50.52 -30.02 5.12
C LEU A 48 -51.39 -29.98 3.86
N ASP A 49 -52.05 -28.85 3.63
CA ASP A 49 -52.70 -28.53 2.37
C ASP A 49 -51.71 -27.77 1.50
N ASP A 50 -51.31 -28.36 0.37
CA ASP A 50 -50.19 -27.94 -0.46
C ASP A 50 -50.56 -27.94 -1.95
N TRP A 51 -49.65 -27.45 -2.78
CA TRP A 51 -49.77 -27.44 -4.24
C TRP A 51 -48.51 -27.99 -4.88
N ASP A 52 -48.68 -28.82 -5.91
CA ASP A 52 -47.57 -29.35 -6.70
C ASP A 52 -48.01 -29.80 -8.09
N PHE A 53 -47.05 -30.04 -8.99
CA PHE A 53 -47.30 -30.80 -10.21
C PHE A 53 -47.44 -32.29 -9.88
N SER A 54 -48.18 -33.03 -10.72
CA SER A 54 -48.23 -34.50 -10.63
C SER A 54 -46.83 -35.10 -10.66
N ALA A 55 -46.62 -36.18 -9.91
CA ALA A 55 -45.35 -36.91 -9.86
C ALA A 55 -44.88 -37.41 -11.24
N ASP A 56 -45.81 -37.67 -12.16
CA ASP A 56 -45.47 -38.07 -13.53
C ASP A 56 -44.75 -36.94 -14.30
N TYR A 57 -45.16 -35.68 -14.11
CA TYR A 57 -44.49 -34.53 -14.72
C TYR A 57 -43.09 -34.34 -14.15
N TRP A 58 -42.92 -34.46 -12.83
CA TRP A 58 -41.59 -34.38 -12.21
C TRP A 58 -40.67 -35.48 -12.72
N ARG A 59 -41.12 -36.75 -12.74
CA ARG A 59 -40.35 -37.88 -13.29
C ARG A 59 -39.95 -37.64 -14.75
N HIS A 60 -40.86 -37.09 -15.55
CA HIS A 60 -40.60 -36.77 -16.94
C HIS A 60 -39.55 -35.66 -17.10
N TRP A 61 -39.69 -34.53 -16.40
CA TRP A 61 -38.72 -33.42 -16.46
C TRP A 61 -37.37 -33.81 -15.89
N GLU A 62 -37.31 -34.62 -14.83
CA GLU A 62 -36.07 -35.17 -14.31
C GLU A 62 -35.36 -36.05 -15.32
N ALA A 63 -36.09 -36.92 -16.03
CA ALA A 63 -35.53 -37.73 -17.11
C ALA A 63 -34.97 -36.85 -18.25
N LEU A 64 -35.72 -35.82 -18.67
CA LEU A 64 -35.26 -34.86 -19.68
C LEU A 64 -34.04 -34.06 -19.24
N SER A 65 -33.93 -33.72 -17.95
CA SER A 65 -32.82 -32.91 -17.41
C SER A 65 -31.46 -33.58 -17.57
N LYS A 66 -31.43 -34.91 -17.73
CA LYS A 66 -30.21 -35.68 -17.98
C LYS A 66 -29.64 -35.44 -19.39
N ALA A 67 -30.50 -35.08 -20.35
CA ALA A 67 -30.13 -34.83 -21.74
C ALA A 67 -30.14 -33.33 -22.11
N ASP A 68 -30.99 -32.53 -21.46
CA ASP A 68 -31.14 -31.10 -21.68
C ASP A 68 -30.91 -30.33 -20.36
N PRO A 69 -29.70 -29.78 -20.14
CA PRO A 69 -29.39 -28.98 -18.96
C PRO A 69 -30.30 -27.74 -18.79
N GLY A 70 -30.94 -27.30 -19.88
CA GLY A 70 -31.84 -26.13 -19.88
C GLY A 70 -33.31 -26.43 -19.62
N ILE A 71 -33.68 -27.69 -19.35
CA ILE A 71 -35.09 -28.06 -19.20
C ILE A 71 -35.79 -27.28 -18.08
N TRP A 72 -35.12 -27.06 -16.95
CA TRP A 72 -35.70 -26.37 -15.81
C TRP A 72 -35.95 -24.89 -16.12
N ALA A 73 -35.08 -24.26 -16.91
CA ALA A 73 -35.30 -22.91 -17.41
C ALA A 73 -36.49 -22.84 -18.38
N LYS A 74 -36.72 -23.88 -19.20
CA LYS A 74 -37.91 -23.97 -20.05
C LYS A 74 -39.18 -24.14 -19.22
N VAL A 75 -39.17 -24.99 -18.20
CA VAL A 75 -40.30 -25.21 -17.27
C VAL A 75 -40.67 -23.91 -16.56
N VAL A 76 -39.69 -23.26 -15.90
CA VAL A 76 -39.93 -21.99 -15.21
C VAL A 76 -40.32 -20.88 -16.19
N GLY A 77 -39.70 -20.83 -17.37
CA GLY A 77 -40.09 -19.91 -18.44
C GLY A 77 -41.56 -20.05 -18.81
N LYS A 78 -42.08 -21.28 -18.96
CA LYS A 78 -43.50 -21.53 -19.23
C LYS A 78 -44.42 -21.16 -18.08
N ILE A 79 -43.98 -21.26 -16.84
CA ILE A 79 -44.72 -20.78 -15.67
C ILE A 79 -44.76 -19.25 -15.66
N LEU A 80 -43.62 -18.58 -15.93
CA LEU A 80 -43.52 -17.11 -15.98
C LEU A 80 -44.27 -16.49 -17.16
N GLU A 81 -44.47 -17.23 -18.24
CA GLU A 81 -45.35 -16.84 -19.35
C GLU A 81 -46.85 -16.85 -18.97
N GLN A 82 -47.24 -17.55 -17.90
CA GLN A 82 -48.63 -17.57 -17.44
C GLN A 82 -49.01 -16.25 -16.75
N ARG A 83 -50.32 -16.00 -16.68
CA ARG A 83 -50.86 -14.94 -15.83
C ARG A 83 -50.67 -15.28 -14.35
N ASP A 84 -50.56 -14.26 -13.52
CA ASP A 84 -50.45 -14.36 -12.05
C ASP A 84 -51.49 -15.29 -11.42
N ILE A 85 -52.74 -15.28 -11.92
CA ILE A 85 -53.83 -16.15 -11.46
C ILE A 85 -53.52 -17.66 -11.54
N TYR A 86 -52.57 -18.07 -12.39
CA TYR A 86 -52.18 -19.48 -12.53
C TYR A 86 -51.40 -19.98 -11.31
N TRP A 87 -50.48 -19.17 -10.78
CA TRP A 87 -49.57 -19.58 -9.70
C TRP A 87 -49.88 -18.92 -8.36
N SER A 88 -50.57 -17.77 -8.31
CA SER A 88 -50.76 -17.00 -7.08
C SER A 88 -51.57 -17.74 -6.00
N ARG A 89 -52.56 -18.55 -6.39
CA ARG A 89 -53.32 -19.40 -5.47
C ARG A 89 -52.58 -20.67 -5.05
N ALA A 90 -51.61 -21.08 -5.86
CA ALA A 90 -50.85 -22.31 -5.69
C ALA A 90 -49.43 -22.06 -5.16
N SER A 91 -49.09 -20.82 -4.79
CA SER A 91 -47.76 -20.45 -4.28
C SER A 91 -47.58 -20.70 -2.78
N SER A 92 -48.67 -20.96 -2.06
CA SER A 92 -48.66 -21.15 -0.61
C SER A 92 -49.28 -22.47 -0.16
N ALA A 93 -48.71 -23.03 0.89
CA ALA A 93 -49.20 -24.18 1.62
C ALA A 93 -49.72 -23.75 3.00
N ARG A 94 -50.65 -24.54 3.56
CA ARG A 94 -51.23 -24.33 4.89
C ARG A 94 -51.01 -25.55 5.76
N LEU A 95 -50.34 -25.34 6.89
CA LEU A 95 -50.20 -26.37 7.91
C LEU A 95 -51.31 -26.20 8.95
N LEU A 96 -52.07 -27.26 9.17
CA LEU A 96 -53.25 -27.29 10.04
C LEU A 96 -53.10 -28.37 11.10
N GLN A 97 -53.43 -28.07 12.35
CA GLN A 97 -53.60 -29.06 13.42
C GLN A 97 -55.02 -29.61 13.40
N VAL A 98 -55.17 -30.92 13.60
CA VAL A 98 -56.45 -31.63 13.58
C VAL A 98 -56.87 -32.01 15.00
N ALA A 99 -58.02 -31.54 15.46
CA ALA A 99 -58.61 -31.91 16.74
C ALA A 99 -59.14 -33.35 16.75
N THR A 100 -59.39 -33.91 17.93
CA THR A 100 -60.01 -35.24 18.09
C THR A 100 -61.38 -35.33 17.39
N THR A 101 -62.11 -34.22 17.31
CA THR A 101 -63.41 -34.11 16.62
C THR A 101 -63.30 -33.96 15.10
N GLY A 102 -62.09 -33.89 14.54
CA GLY A 102 -61.84 -33.67 13.12
C GLY A 102 -61.78 -32.20 12.67
N SER A 103 -62.06 -31.25 13.56
CA SER A 103 -61.91 -29.80 13.27
C SER A 103 -60.44 -29.42 13.05
N THR A 104 -60.17 -28.49 12.14
CA THR A 104 -58.80 -28.08 11.79
C THR A 104 -58.52 -26.61 12.08
N ARG A 105 -57.31 -26.28 12.55
CA ARG A 105 -56.87 -24.88 12.78
C ARG A 105 -55.44 -24.67 12.30
N ALA A 106 -55.18 -23.53 11.67
CA ALA A 106 -53.84 -23.20 11.18
C ALA A 106 -52.84 -23.03 12.33
N VAL A 107 -51.62 -23.52 12.12
CA VAL A 107 -50.54 -23.47 13.12
C VAL A 107 -49.47 -22.43 12.82
N SER A 108 -49.48 -21.85 11.61
CA SER A 108 -48.63 -20.73 11.22
C SER A 108 -49.47 -19.48 10.97
N SER A 109 -48.90 -18.31 11.31
CA SER A 109 -49.46 -16.99 10.99
C SER A 109 -49.15 -16.56 9.55
N GLU A 110 -47.98 -16.95 9.04
CA GLU A 110 -47.53 -16.67 7.69
C GLU A 110 -47.81 -17.85 6.73
N PRO A 111 -48.08 -17.57 5.45
CA PRO A 111 -48.22 -18.60 4.43
C PRO A 111 -46.88 -19.30 4.19
N LEU A 112 -46.90 -20.64 4.19
CA LEU A 112 -45.73 -21.46 3.91
C LEU A 112 -45.54 -21.59 2.40
N LEU A 113 -44.31 -21.79 1.91
CA LEU A 113 -44.09 -22.04 0.48
C LEU A 113 -44.67 -23.38 0.01
N ALA A 114 -45.21 -23.40 -1.20
CA ALA A 114 -45.67 -24.63 -1.86
C ALA A 114 -44.51 -25.53 -2.32
N ASP A 115 -44.75 -26.83 -2.44
CA ASP A 115 -43.70 -27.83 -2.73
C ASP A 115 -43.04 -27.62 -4.11
N TRP A 116 -43.82 -27.24 -5.13
CA TRP A 116 -43.26 -26.98 -6.46
C TRP A 116 -42.26 -25.81 -6.46
N LEU A 117 -42.47 -24.78 -5.63
CA LEU A 117 -41.54 -23.66 -5.49
C LEU A 117 -40.25 -24.10 -4.80
N LEU A 118 -40.34 -24.92 -3.76
CA LEU A 118 -39.17 -25.48 -3.07
C LEU A 118 -38.31 -26.33 -4.02
N LYS A 119 -38.94 -27.16 -4.86
CA LYS A 119 -38.24 -27.97 -5.86
C LYS A 119 -37.54 -27.11 -6.89
N LEU A 120 -38.20 -26.10 -7.45
CA LEU A 120 -37.61 -25.22 -8.47
C LEU A 120 -36.52 -24.31 -7.91
N ARG A 121 -36.65 -23.84 -6.65
CA ARG A 121 -35.58 -23.12 -5.91
C ARG A 121 -34.26 -23.88 -5.90
N ALA A 122 -34.32 -25.21 -5.82
CA ALA A 122 -33.16 -26.09 -5.75
C ALA A 122 -32.63 -26.53 -7.13
N LYS A 123 -33.18 -26.01 -8.24
CA LYS A 123 -32.77 -26.36 -9.61
C LYS A 123 -32.27 -25.12 -10.36
N PRO A 124 -31.23 -25.25 -11.19
CA PRO A 124 -30.78 -24.16 -12.05
C PRO A 124 -31.86 -23.91 -13.10
N CYS A 125 -32.66 -22.85 -12.92
CA CYS A 125 -33.91 -22.67 -13.66
C CYS A 125 -34.17 -21.23 -14.12
N LEU A 126 -33.23 -20.31 -13.91
CA LEU A 126 -33.35 -18.93 -14.37
C LEU A 126 -32.11 -18.52 -15.15
N PRO A 127 -32.25 -17.94 -16.36
CA PRO A 127 -31.12 -17.36 -17.08
C PRO A 127 -30.69 -16.03 -16.44
N ASP A 128 -29.39 -15.80 -16.41
CA ASP A 128 -28.82 -14.48 -16.14
C ASP A 128 -28.82 -13.58 -17.38
N ILE A 129 -28.34 -12.34 -17.25
CA ILE A 129 -28.18 -11.39 -18.37
C ILE A 129 -27.24 -11.86 -19.49
N ARG A 130 -26.44 -12.91 -19.27
CA ARG A 130 -25.54 -13.54 -20.25
C ARG A 130 -26.13 -14.86 -20.79
N ASN A 131 -27.40 -15.14 -20.52
CA ASN A 131 -28.09 -16.39 -20.86
C ASN A 131 -27.50 -17.65 -20.20
N MET A 132 -26.72 -17.50 -19.12
CA MET A 132 -26.25 -18.64 -18.34
C MET A 132 -27.34 -19.04 -17.34
N ILE A 133 -27.64 -20.34 -17.26
CA ILE A 133 -28.68 -20.85 -16.37
C ILE A 133 -28.10 -20.99 -14.95
N GLN A 134 -28.71 -20.29 -14.01
CA GLN A 134 -28.27 -20.21 -12.61
C GLN A 134 -29.35 -20.74 -11.65
N LEU A 135 -28.93 -21.03 -10.42
CA LEU A 135 -29.86 -21.20 -9.32
C LEU A 135 -30.52 -19.85 -9.00
N PRO A 136 -31.83 -19.83 -8.69
CA PRO A 136 -32.51 -18.60 -8.31
C PRO A 136 -31.83 -17.83 -7.17
N ALA A 137 -31.35 -18.55 -6.15
CA ALA A 137 -30.69 -17.98 -4.99
C ALA A 137 -29.37 -17.26 -5.32
N ASP A 138 -28.74 -17.56 -6.46
CA ASP A 138 -27.50 -16.93 -6.90
C ASP A 138 -27.74 -15.65 -7.69
N LEU A 139 -28.96 -15.47 -8.20
CA LEU A 139 -29.36 -14.34 -9.01
C LEU A 139 -29.85 -13.16 -8.17
N VAL A 140 -29.67 -11.98 -8.75
CA VAL A 140 -30.18 -10.72 -8.22
C VAL A 140 -31.15 -10.10 -9.24
N ARG A 141 -32.25 -9.53 -8.77
CA ARG A 141 -33.13 -8.69 -9.61
C ARG A 141 -32.72 -7.23 -9.55
N ARG A 142 -33.03 -6.46 -10.59
CA ARG A 142 -32.66 -5.04 -10.65
C ARG A 142 -33.51 -4.21 -9.69
N THR A 143 -32.85 -3.60 -8.72
CA THR A 143 -33.38 -2.62 -7.78
C THR A 143 -32.39 -1.45 -7.65
N PRO A 144 -32.80 -0.28 -7.15
CA PRO A 144 -31.87 0.82 -6.86
C PRO A 144 -30.68 0.39 -5.99
N GLU A 145 -30.90 -0.53 -5.04
CA GLU A 145 -29.87 -1.00 -4.09
C GLU A 145 -28.91 -2.04 -4.69
N THR A 146 -29.32 -2.72 -5.76
CA THR A 146 -28.55 -3.82 -6.36
C THR A 146 -27.87 -3.40 -7.67
N GLU A 147 -28.29 -2.31 -8.29
CA GLU A 147 -27.78 -1.84 -9.60
C GLU A 147 -26.25 -1.69 -9.65
N ALA A 148 -25.63 -1.27 -8.54
CA ALA A 148 -24.17 -1.17 -8.40
C ALA A 148 -23.43 -2.51 -8.64
N LEU A 149 -24.12 -3.64 -8.52
CA LEU A 149 -23.56 -4.99 -8.67
C LEU A 149 -23.66 -5.54 -10.10
N ILE A 150 -24.23 -4.80 -11.05
CA ILE A 150 -24.24 -5.21 -12.46
C ILE A 150 -22.80 -5.50 -12.90
N ASP A 151 -22.54 -6.53 -13.71
CA ASP A 151 -21.20 -7.05 -14.06
C ASP A 151 -20.36 -7.68 -12.92
N VAL A 152 -20.84 -7.66 -11.67
CA VAL A 152 -20.20 -8.29 -10.51
C VAL A 152 -20.96 -9.54 -10.09
N GLU A 153 -22.28 -9.39 -9.99
CA GLU A 153 -23.21 -10.45 -9.67
C GLU A 153 -24.05 -10.81 -10.90
N PRO A 154 -24.51 -12.07 -10.99
CA PRO A 154 -25.39 -12.48 -12.06
C PRO A 154 -26.80 -11.93 -11.79
N PHE A 155 -27.28 -11.09 -12.71
CA PHE A 155 -28.64 -10.55 -12.67
C PHE A 155 -29.60 -11.44 -13.43
N VAL A 156 -30.84 -11.58 -12.96
CA VAL A 156 -31.92 -12.21 -13.74
C VAL A 156 -32.02 -11.54 -15.11
N HIS A 157 -32.20 -12.35 -16.15
CA HIS A 157 -32.37 -11.85 -17.50
C HIS A 157 -33.51 -10.82 -17.59
N GLY A 158 -33.28 -9.68 -18.28
CA GLY A 158 -34.21 -8.54 -18.27
C GLY A 158 -35.61 -8.83 -18.85
N LEU A 159 -35.75 -9.88 -19.68
CA LEU A 159 -37.07 -10.33 -20.14
C LEU A 159 -37.91 -10.98 -19.04
N LEU A 160 -37.30 -11.45 -17.95
CA LEU A 160 -37.97 -12.10 -16.82
C LEU A 160 -38.11 -11.17 -15.62
N ASP A 161 -37.27 -10.15 -15.47
CA ASP A 161 -37.39 -9.14 -14.40
C ASP A 161 -38.37 -8.02 -14.79
N ARG A 162 -39.67 -8.34 -14.77
CA ARG A 162 -40.79 -7.43 -15.02
C ARG A 162 -41.64 -7.29 -13.76
N GLU A 163 -42.38 -6.19 -13.62
CA GLU A 163 -43.25 -5.98 -12.46
C GLU A 163 -44.23 -7.14 -12.20
N THR A 164 -44.78 -7.73 -13.28
CA THR A 164 -45.73 -8.84 -13.18
C THR A 164 -45.12 -10.16 -12.74
N THR A 165 -43.81 -10.37 -12.95
CA THR A 165 -43.09 -11.61 -12.64
C THR A 165 -42.26 -11.51 -11.37
N ARG A 166 -41.93 -10.30 -10.91
CA ARG A 166 -41.15 -10.05 -9.69
C ARG A 166 -41.66 -10.78 -8.45
N PRO A 167 -42.97 -10.81 -8.13
CA PRO A 167 -43.45 -11.56 -6.97
C PRO A 167 -43.14 -13.06 -7.06
N LEU A 168 -43.19 -13.64 -8.26
CA LEU A 168 -42.80 -15.04 -8.47
C LEU A 168 -41.28 -15.23 -8.41
N LEU A 169 -40.48 -14.27 -8.86
CA LEU A 169 -39.01 -14.31 -8.70
C LEU A 169 -38.60 -14.27 -7.22
N ASP A 170 -39.26 -13.43 -6.42
CA ASP A 170 -39.07 -13.37 -4.96
C ASP A 170 -39.46 -14.71 -4.31
N LEU A 171 -40.60 -15.29 -4.74
CA LEU A 171 -41.03 -16.64 -4.33
C LEU A 171 -40.10 -17.76 -4.83
N LEU A 172 -39.36 -17.58 -5.92
CA LEU A 172 -38.31 -18.50 -6.36
C LEU A 172 -36.98 -18.27 -5.63
N GLY A 173 -36.86 -17.24 -4.78
CA GLY A 173 -35.67 -16.98 -3.98
C GLY A 173 -34.61 -16.13 -4.69
N VAL A 174 -34.96 -15.44 -5.78
CA VAL A 174 -34.10 -14.41 -6.37
C VAL A 174 -33.88 -13.29 -5.35
N ARG A 175 -32.63 -12.84 -5.20
CA ARG A 175 -32.31 -11.78 -4.24
C ARG A 175 -32.75 -10.41 -4.75
N SER A 176 -33.28 -9.61 -3.84
CA SER A 176 -33.57 -8.18 -4.06
C SER A 176 -32.63 -7.26 -3.28
N THR A 177 -31.64 -7.84 -2.59
CA THR A 177 -30.68 -7.12 -1.76
C THR A 177 -29.25 -7.53 -2.16
N PRO A 178 -28.27 -6.62 -2.07
CA PRO A 178 -26.89 -6.90 -2.40
C PRO A 178 -26.29 -7.99 -1.50
N SER A 179 -25.32 -8.76 -2.01
CA SER A 179 -24.62 -9.79 -1.21
C SER A 179 -23.49 -9.23 -0.32
N GLY A 180 -23.22 -7.92 -0.42
CA GLY A 180 -22.23 -7.18 0.35
C GLY A 180 -21.05 -6.66 -0.50
N PRO A 181 -20.09 -5.95 0.12
CA PRO A 181 -18.97 -5.30 -0.58
C PRO A 181 -17.90 -6.24 -1.13
N GLY A 182 -17.85 -7.49 -0.64
CA GLY A 182 -16.70 -8.38 -0.84
C GLY A 182 -16.30 -8.54 -2.31
N ARG A 183 -17.26 -8.79 -3.19
CA ARG A 183 -16.98 -9.00 -4.63
C ARG A 183 -16.47 -7.73 -5.32
N LEU A 184 -16.93 -6.55 -4.92
CA LEU A 184 -16.43 -5.27 -5.44
C LEU A 184 -14.98 -5.04 -4.99
N LEU A 185 -14.67 -5.31 -3.71
CA LEU A 185 -13.32 -5.23 -3.19
C LEU A 185 -12.38 -6.23 -3.86
N ASP A 186 -12.83 -7.45 -4.14
CA ASP A 186 -12.03 -8.46 -4.85
C ASP A 186 -11.66 -8.04 -6.28
N ARG A 187 -12.55 -7.31 -6.98
CA ARG A 187 -12.24 -6.72 -8.29
C ARG A 187 -11.16 -5.65 -8.18
N LEU A 188 -11.25 -4.77 -7.18
CA LEU A 188 -10.21 -3.76 -6.92
C LEU A 188 -8.88 -4.41 -6.56
N ARG A 189 -8.87 -5.44 -5.70
CA ARG A 189 -7.66 -6.21 -5.34
C ARG A 189 -7.01 -6.84 -6.56
N ALA A 190 -7.81 -7.40 -7.48
CA ALA A 190 -7.29 -7.97 -8.71
C ALA A 190 -6.66 -6.91 -9.62
N LEU A 191 -7.26 -5.73 -9.71
CA LEU A 191 -6.71 -4.60 -10.48
C LEU A 191 -5.43 -4.03 -9.84
N ALA A 192 -5.38 -3.92 -8.51
CA ALA A 192 -4.21 -3.44 -7.78
C ALA A 192 -2.97 -4.34 -7.95
N LYS A 193 -3.17 -5.62 -8.24
CA LYS A 193 -2.10 -6.59 -8.55
C LYS A 193 -1.65 -6.54 -10.02
N SER A 194 -2.33 -5.81 -10.89
CA SER A 194 -1.98 -5.70 -12.31
C SER A 194 -0.99 -4.57 -12.54
N ASP A 195 0.09 -4.86 -13.27
CA ASP A 195 1.11 -3.86 -13.65
C ASP A 195 0.55 -2.73 -14.51
N LYS A 196 -0.56 -2.97 -15.21
CA LYS A 196 -1.26 -1.99 -16.07
C LYS A 196 -2.76 -2.03 -15.84
N ALA A 197 -3.18 -1.64 -14.64
CA ALA A 197 -4.59 -1.46 -14.32
C ALA A 197 -5.20 -0.33 -15.18
N PRO A 198 -6.22 -0.59 -16.01
CA PRO A 198 -6.90 0.46 -16.74
C PRO A 198 -7.66 1.38 -15.77
N ALA A 199 -7.32 2.67 -15.77
CA ALA A 199 -7.90 3.63 -14.83
C ALA A 199 -9.44 3.66 -14.86
N HIS A 200 -10.05 3.65 -16.04
CA HIS A 200 -11.51 3.67 -16.20
C HIS A 200 -12.20 2.47 -15.55
N GLU A 201 -11.58 1.28 -15.56
CA GLU A 201 -12.12 0.10 -14.88
C GLU A 201 -12.03 0.27 -13.36
N VAL A 202 -10.92 0.82 -12.84
CA VAL A 202 -10.78 1.12 -11.41
C VAL A 202 -11.83 2.14 -10.96
N GLU A 203 -11.99 3.23 -11.73
CA GLU A 203 -12.95 4.30 -11.47
C GLU A 203 -14.40 3.79 -11.46
N LYS A 204 -14.75 2.89 -12.40
CA LYS A 204 -16.04 2.19 -12.42
C LYS A 204 -16.34 1.49 -11.10
N TRP A 205 -15.35 0.82 -10.50
CA TRP A 205 -15.53 0.13 -9.23
C TRP A 205 -15.66 1.07 -8.04
N TYR A 206 -14.96 2.21 -8.04
CA TYR A 206 -15.15 3.23 -7.01
C TYR A 206 -16.56 3.81 -7.02
N ARG A 207 -17.10 4.14 -8.21
CA ARG A 207 -18.48 4.66 -8.34
C ARG A 207 -19.52 3.67 -7.83
N ARG A 208 -19.31 2.37 -8.07
CA ARG A 208 -20.20 1.31 -7.59
C ARG A 208 -20.12 1.11 -6.07
N LEU A 209 -18.93 1.23 -5.50
CA LEU A 209 -18.75 1.20 -4.05
C LEU A 209 -19.39 2.42 -3.38
N ASP A 210 -19.26 3.61 -3.98
CA ASP A 210 -19.90 4.84 -3.51
C ASP A 210 -21.43 4.70 -3.50
N GLN A 211 -22.01 4.23 -4.61
CA GLN A 211 -23.47 3.98 -4.69
C GLN A 211 -23.94 2.93 -3.67
N MET A 212 -23.19 1.85 -3.48
CA MET A 212 -23.57 0.81 -2.51
C MET A 212 -23.46 1.31 -1.07
N LEU A 213 -22.50 2.19 -0.79
CA LEU A 213 -22.27 2.76 0.52
C LEU A 213 -23.51 3.54 1.03
N ASP A 214 -24.31 4.14 0.15
CA ASP A 214 -25.52 4.90 0.53
C ASP A 214 -26.62 4.06 1.19
N GLY A 215 -26.68 2.75 0.90
CA GLY A 215 -27.70 1.84 1.41
C GLY A 215 -27.18 0.62 2.18
N CYS A 216 -25.87 0.51 2.39
CA CYS A 216 -25.27 -0.67 3.02
C CYS A 216 -25.43 -0.70 4.55
N SER A 217 -25.23 -1.89 5.14
CA SER A 217 -25.23 -2.05 6.59
C SER A 217 -24.00 -1.40 7.25
N THR A 218 -24.08 -1.09 8.56
CA THR A 218 -22.92 -0.59 9.32
C THR A 218 -21.72 -1.54 9.25
N ALA A 219 -21.98 -2.86 9.23
CA ALA A 219 -20.94 -3.87 9.11
C ALA A 219 -20.24 -3.83 7.74
N ASP A 220 -21.02 -3.66 6.66
CA ASP A 220 -20.47 -3.54 5.31
C ASP A 220 -19.67 -2.25 5.12
N ALA A 221 -20.17 -1.12 5.64
CA ALA A 221 -19.46 0.15 5.62
C ALA A 221 -18.10 0.05 6.34
N GLN A 222 -18.08 -0.60 7.51
CA GLN A 222 -16.83 -0.83 8.26
C GLN A 222 -15.89 -1.78 7.52
N ASN A 223 -16.41 -2.81 6.84
CA ASN A 223 -15.61 -3.73 6.03
C ASN A 223 -14.89 -2.99 4.89
N ILE A 224 -15.62 -2.12 4.17
CA ILE A 224 -15.04 -1.27 3.11
C ILE A 224 -13.94 -0.39 3.70
N LYS A 225 -14.23 0.35 4.79
CA LYS A 225 -13.26 1.24 5.43
C LYS A 225 -11.99 0.49 5.84
N ASN A 226 -12.12 -0.67 6.48
CA ASN A 226 -10.97 -1.48 6.91
C ASN A 226 -10.13 -1.95 5.72
N ALA A 227 -10.76 -2.38 4.62
CA ALA A 227 -10.05 -2.81 3.43
C ALA A 227 -9.18 -1.69 2.84
N PHE A 228 -9.73 -0.47 2.70
CA PHE A 228 -8.98 0.69 2.19
C PHE A 228 -7.88 1.20 3.13
N GLN A 229 -8.03 0.98 4.44
CA GLN A 229 -6.99 1.31 5.42
C GLN A 229 -5.83 0.32 5.38
N ALA A 230 -6.12 -0.98 5.24
CA ALA A 230 -5.12 -2.04 5.31
C ALA A 230 -4.43 -2.33 3.95
N GLU A 231 -5.13 -2.14 2.83
CA GLU A 231 -4.69 -2.55 1.51
C GLU A 231 -4.53 -1.35 0.57
N LYS A 232 -3.56 -1.41 -0.37
CA LYS A 232 -3.33 -0.37 -1.38
C LYS A 232 -4.38 -0.42 -2.49
N LEU A 233 -5.61 0.02 -2.20
CA LEU A 233 -6.78 -0.06 -3.09
C LEU A 233 -7.13 1.25 -3.80
N ILE A 234 -6.38 2.34 -3.58
CA ILE A 234 -6.61 3.64 -4.21
C ILE A 234 -5.56 3.88 -5.29
N LEU A 235 -5.99 3.98 -6.55
CA LEU A 235 -5.14 4.37 -7.67
C LEU A 235 -5.04 5.91 -7.72
N ALA A 236 -3.88 6.45 -7.39
CA ALA A 236 -3.61 7.88 -7.38
C ALA A 236 -3.46 8.47 -8.80
N GLN A 237 -3.47 9.79 -8.89
CA GLN A 237 -3.34 10.55 -10.14
C GLN A 237 -2.00 10.27 -10.84
N ASP A 238 -0.93 10.01 -10.09
CA ASP A 238 0.40 9.66 -10.61
C ASP A 238 0.52 8.17 -11.03
N GLY A 239 -0.54 7.38 -10.87
CA GLY A 239 -0.58 5.96 -11.21
C GLY A 239 -0.11 5.02 -10.10
N THR A 240 0.27 5.54 -8.93
CA THR A 240 0.66 4.71 -7.79
C THR A 240 -0.56 4.18 -7.03
N TRP A 241 -0.43 2.99 -6.43
CA TRP A 241 -1.46 2.44 -5.55
C TRP A 241 -1.16 2.79 -4.08
N ALA A 242 -2.16 3.31 -3.38
CA ALA A 242 -2.06 3.79 -2.01
C ALA A 242 -3.21 3.28 -1.13
N THR A 243 -2.98 3.29 0.19
CA THR A 243 -4.02 3.11 1.22
C THR A 243 -4.74 4.45 1.47
N SER A 244 -5.86 4.45 2.19
CA SER A 244 -6.59 5.69 2.51
C SER A 244 -5.80 6.71 3.32
N GLY A 245 -4.84 6.28 4.15
CA GLY A 245 -3.90 7.18 4.85
C GLY A 245 -2.72 7.67 4.00
N GLY A 246 -2.54 7.09 2.81
CA GLY A 246 -1.41 7.36 1.93
C GLY A 246 -1.70 8.38 0.82
N VAL A 247 -2.97 8.75 0.63
CA VAL A 247 -3.48 9.56 -0.49
C VAL A 247 -4.35 10.71 0.03
N PHE A 248 -4.50 11.78 -0.76
CA PHE A 248 -5.23 13.00 -0.37
C PHE A 248 -6.19 13.45 -1.48
N LEU A 249 -7.16 14.30 -1.15
CA LEU A 249 -8.10 14.86 -2.14
C LEU A 249 -7.52 16.04 -2.93
N ALA A 250 -6.69 16.86 -2.30
CA ALA A 250 -6.00 17.97 -2.93
C ALA A 250 -4.50 17.95 -2.61
N GLY A 251 -3.71 18.52 -3.52
CA GLY A 251 -2.31 18.88 -3.30
C GLY A 251 -2.05 20.26 -3.90
N ASP A 252 -1.69 21.22 -3.06
CA ASP A 252 -1.36 22.60 -3.44
C ASP A 252 0.17 22.82 -3.50
N GLU A 253 0.62 23.98 -3.97
CA GLU A 253 2.06 24.35 -4.02
C GLU A 253 2.72 24.42 -2.64
N GLU A 254 1.93 24.70 -1.58
CA GLU A 254 2.37 24.64 -0.19
C GLU A 254 2.26 23.23 0.42
N ASP A 255 1.67 22.24 -0.26
CA ASP A 255 1.54 20.89 0.26
C ASP A 255 2.80 20.04 0.01
N ILE A 256 2.90 18.86 0.62
CA ILE A 256 4.08 17.98 0.54
C ILE A 256 4.32 17.59 -0.94
N PRO A 257 5.43 18.03 -1.59
CA PRO A 257 5.66 17.77 -2.99
C PRO A 257 5.72 16.26 -3.29
N GLY A 258 4.89 15.81 -4.23
CA GLY A 258 4.79 14.39 -4.58
C GLY A 258 3.93 13.55 -3.64
N ALA A 259 3.07 14.17 -2.81
CA ALA A 259 1.99 13.46 -2.16
C ALA A 259 1.04 12.86 -3.22
N ALA A 260 0.64 11.60 -3.02
CA ALA A 260 -0.33 10.96 -3.89
C ALA A 260 -1.70 11.63 -3.71
N VAL A 261 -2.34 12.03 -4.81
CA VAL A 261 -3.67 12.65 -4.81
C VAL A 261 -4.66 11.74 -5.53
N VAL A 262 -5.90 11.70 -5.07
CA VAL A 262 -7.01 10.99 -5.72
C VAL A 262 -7.18 11.52 -7.15
N ARG A 263 -7.52 10.63 -8.08
CA ARG A 263 -7.71 10.99 -9.49
C ARG A 263 -8.84 12.01 -9.64
N ALA A 264 -8.60 13.03 -10.47
CA ALA A 264 -9.56 14.11 -10.70
C ALA A 264 -10.93 13.61 -11.21
N SER A 265 -10.93 12.52 -11.99
CA SER A 265 -12.13 11.90 -12.57
C SER A 265 -13.07 11.23 -11.57
N VAL A 266 -12.63 11.01 -10.33
CA VAL A 266 -13.44 10.39 -9.26
C VAL A 266 -13.37 11.19 -7.96
N LEU A 267 -12.83 12.40 -7.99
CA LEU A 267 -12.68 13.25 -6.82
C LEU A 267 -14.03 13.60 -6.16
N ASP A 268 -15.10 13.58 -6.96
CA ASP A 268 -16.48 13.89 -6.59
C ASP A 268 -17.14 12.89 -5.63
N LEU A 269 -16.55 11.70 -5.44
CA LEU A 269 -17.20 10.61 -4.69
C LEU A 269 -17.21 10.86 -3.18
N SER A 270 -18.36 10.59 -2.56
CA SER A 270 -18.51 10.67 -1.09
C SER A 270 -17.67 9.62 -0.36
N LEU A 271 -17.37 8.51 -1.06
CA LEU A 271 -16.53 7.39 -0.67
C LEU A 271 -15.27 7.83 0.08
N TRP A 272 -14.57 8.84 -0.42
CA TRP A 272 -13.26 9.23 0.11
C TRP A 272 -13.31 9.67 1.56
N HIS A 273 -14.24 10.57 1.88
CA HIS A 273 -14.46 11.03 3.26
C HIS A 273 -14.91 9.88 4.16
N ARG A 274 -15.74 8.97 3.62
CA ARG A 274 -16.29 7.83 4.38
C ARG A 274 -15.23 6.78 4.73
N ILE A 275 -14.24 6.57 3.87
CA ILE A 275 -13.09 5.67 4.14
C ILE A 275 -11.92 6.38 4.85
N GLY A 276 -12.04 7.68 5.11
CA GLY A 276 -11.07 8.47 5.86
C GLY A 276 -9.87 8.96 5.05
N VAL A 277 -10.03 9.19 3.75
CA VAL A 277 -9.05 9.95 2.95
C VAL A 277 -9.09 11.40 3.44
N ALA A 278 -7.93 11.97 3.75
CA ALA A 278 -7.82 13.34 4.20
C ALA A 278 -7.87 14.34 3.03
N ASP A 279 -8.39 15.53 3.29
CA ASP A 279 -8.48 16.59 2.28
C ASP A 279 -7.10 17.02 1.77
N ARG A 280 -6.15 17.21 2.69
CA ARG A 280 -4.82 17.74 2.41
C ARG A 280 -3.73 17.04 3.21
N PRO A 281 -2.47 17.01 2.71
CA PRO A 281 -1.34 16.53 3.48
C PRO A 281 -1.03 17.49 4.63
N SER A 282 -1.08 17.02 5.87
CA SER A 282 -0.59 17.78 7.03
C SER A 282 0.70 17.19 7.58
N ALA A 283 1.47 18.00 8.32
CA ALA A 283 2.68 17.51 9.00
C ALA A 283 2.34 16.37 9.99
N ASP A 284 1.21 16.46 10.70
CA ASP A 284 0.79 15.44 11.67
C ASP A 284 0.39 14.13 10.98
N LEU A 285 -0.31 14.20 9.85
CA LEU A 285 -0.63 13.02 9.04
C LEU A 285 0.62 12.38 8.44
N ALA A 286 1.59 13.19 8.01
CA ALA A 286 2.88 12.69 7.53
C ALA A 286 3.65 11.96 8.65
N LEU A 287 3.67 12.51 9.86
CA LEU A 287 4.28 11.88 11.03
C LEU A 287 3.55 10.60 11.45
N GLN A 288 2.21 10.58 11.39
CA GLN A 288 1.44 9.36 11.60
C GLN A 288 1.80 8.27 10.59
N TRP A 289 1.86 8.61 9.30
CA TRP A 289 2.27 7.66 8.25
C TRP A 289 3.69 7.14 8.48
N LEU A 290 4.66 7.99 8.81
CA LEU A 290 6.04 7.58 9.14
C LEU A 290 6.06 6.57 10.31
N GLY A 291 5.13 6.68 11.26
CA GLY A 291 4.97 5.72 12.35
C GLY A 291 4.48 4.33 11.94
N THR A 292 3.94 4.17 10.73
CA THR A 292 3.49 2.86 10.20
C THR A 292 4.61 2.08 9.50
N LEU A 293 5.73 2.73 9.20
CA LEU A 293 6.86 2.10 8.51
C LEU A 293 7.57 1.09 9.42
N ALA A 294 7.92 -0.06 8.85
CA ALA A 294 8.64 -1.10 9.60
C ALA A 294 10.07 -0.64 9.94
N SER A 295 10.38 -0.59 11.23
CA SER A 295 11.71 -0.25 11.73
C SER A 295 12.76 -1.30 11.29
N GLY A 296 13.95 -0.83 10.92
CA GLY A 296 15.11 -1.64 10.53
C GLY A 296 15.01 -2.32 9.17
N LYS A 297 14.00 -1.99 8.34
CA LYS A 297 13.84 -2.55 6.99
C LYS A 297 14.13 -1.53 5.90
N ALA A 298 14.64 -2.03 4.78
CA ALA A 298 14.82 -1.23 3.58
C ALA A 298 13.45 -0.80 3.05
N LEU A 299 13.31 0.49 2.75
CA LEU A 299 12.08 1.04 2.21
C LEU A 299 11.93 0.68 0.73
N SER A 300 10.67 0.57 0.28
CA SER A 300 10.38 0.50 -1.15
C SER A 300 10.84 1.78 -1.86
N ALA A 301 11.02 1.74 -3.18
CA ALA A 301 11.48 2.92 -3.94
C ALA A 301 10.55 4.13 -3.75
N ASP A 302 9.23 3.90 -3.72
CA ASP A 302 8.22 4.93 -3.53
C ASP A 302 8.24 5.49 -2.10
N ASP A 303 8.29 4.61 -1.10
CA ASP A 303 8.36 5.02 0.31
C ASP A 303 9.66 5.79 0.57
N ALA A 304 10.80 5.32 0.06
CA ALA A 304 12.10 5.98 0.20
C ALA A 304 12.10 7.37 -0.43
N ARG A 305 11.45 7.55 -1.59
CA ARG A 305 11.28 8.88 -2.20
C ARG A 305 10.47 9.80 -1.31
N ARG A 306 9.32 9.33 -0.81
CA ARG A 306 8.43 10.11 0.07
C ARG A 306 9.10 10.49 1.38
N VAL A 307 9.77 9.54 2.06
CA VAL A 307 10.51 9.80 3.29
C VAL A 307 11.58 10.86 3.06
N ARG A 308 12.40 10.75 2.01
CA ARG A 308 13.44 11.76 1.73
C ARG A 308 12.89 13.16 1.52
N THR A 309 11.70 13.31 0.93
CA THR A 309 11.04 14.62 0.82
C THR A 309 10.62 15.16 2.20
N LEU A 310 10.07 14.30 3.06
CA LEU A 310 9.63 14.68 4.40
C LEU A 310 10.81 15.05 5.30
N LEU A 311 11.93 14.33 5.22
CA LEU A 311 13.13 14.59 6.03
C LEU A 311 13.70 15.99 5.78
N VAL A 312 13.61 16.51 4.56
CA VAL A 312 14.04 17.88 4.25
C VAL A 312 13.09 18.92 4.81
N ARG A 313 11.78 18.62 4.82
CA ARG A 313 10.73 19.58 5.18
C ARG A 313 10.46 19.67 6.68
N TYR A 314 10.49 18.54 7.37
CA TYR A 314 10.22 18.43 8.81
C TYR A 314 11.35 17.71 9.57
N PRO A 315 12.63 18.08 9.38
CA PRO A 315 13.77 17.34 9.93
C PRO A 315 13.68 17.17 11.45
N ILE A 316 13.46 18.27 12.18
CA ILE A 316 13.44 18.27 13.65
C ILE A 316 12.27 17.44 14.19
N ARG A 317 11.03 17.71 13.71
CA ARG A 317 9.84 16.98 14.15
C ARG A 317 9.95 15.48 13.89
N ILE A 318 10.50 15.09 12.75
CA ILE A 318 10.69 13.66 12.45
C ILE A 318 11.71 13.04 13.39
N TRP A 319 12.85 13.70 13.61
CA TRP A 319 13.87 13.20 14.52
C TRP A 319 13.33 13.02 15.95
N GLU A 320 12.70 14.06 16.50
CA GLU A 320 12.26 14.08 17.90
C GLU A 320 10.97 13.28 18.14
N GLU A 321 9.96 13.39 17.28
CA GLU A 321 8.65 12.77 17.53
C GLU A 321 8.58 11.31 17.02
N ARG A 322 9.33 10.96 15.97
CA ARG A 322 9.35 9.58 15.46
C ARG A 322 10.51 8.77 16.01
N GLY A 323 11.60 9.41 16.43
CA GLY A 323 12.79 8.71 16.90
C GLY A 323 13.39 7.77 15.85
N HIS A 324 13.15 8.05 14.56
CA HIS A 324 13.65 7.24 13.45
C HIS A 324 14.19 8.13 12.33
N TRP A 325 15.18 7.62 11.61
CA TRP A 325 15.84 8.31 10.50
C TRP A 325 16.32 7.32 9.42
N LEU A 326 16.61 7.83 8.22
CA LEU A 326 17.20 7.03 7.15
C LEU A 326 18.70 6.84 7.35
N ASN A 327 19.16 5.59 7.32
CA ASN A 327 20.59 5.29 7.27
C ASN A 327 21.12 5.22 5.82
N LEU A 328 22.43 5.05 5.64
CA LEU A 328 23.06 5.03 4.30
C LEU A 328 22.71 3.79 3.46
N VAL A 329 22.14 2.74 4.05
CA VAL A 329 21.60 1.59 3.28
C VAL A 329 20.12 1.77 2.89
N GLY A 330 19.49 2.88 3.30
CA GLY A 330 18.10 3.20 2.97
C GLY A 330 17.06 2.54 3.88
N GLU A 331 17.46 2.15 5.09
CA GLU A 331 16.56 1.60 6.10
C GLU A 331 16.00 2.69 7.01
N TRP A 332 14.76 2.49 7.44
CA TRP A 332 14.12 3.31 8.46
C TRP A 332 14.56 2.84 9.85
N ALA A 333 15.59 3.45 10.43
CA ALA A 333 16.27 2.98 11.63
C ALA A 333 15.99 3.88 12.85
N PRO A 334 15.94 3.33 14.08
CA PRO A 334 15.82 4.15 15.29
C PRO A 334 17.04 5.08 15.46
N VAL A 335 16.83 6.32 15.87
CA VAL A 335 17.91 7.32 16.03
C VAL A 335 18.98 6.85 17.02
N ASP A 336 18.59 6.13 18.06
CA ASP A 336 19.49 5.57 19.08
C ASP A 336 20.48 4.52 18.53
N THR A 337 20.21 3.97 17.34
CA THR A 337 21.12 3.02 16.67
C THR A 337 22.14 3.70 15.77
N LEU A 338 21.98 5.01 15.54
CA LEU A 338 22.84 5.81 14.68
C LEU A 338 23.95 6.42 15.54
N ALA A 339 25.20 6.19 15.14
CA ALA A 339 26.38 6.69 15.84
C ALA A 339 27.06 7.84 15.10
N TYR A 340 26.79 8.00 13.80
CA TYR A 340 27.51 8.94 12.94
C TYR A 340 26.55 9.68 12.02
N GLY A 341 26.90 10.91 11.61
CA GLY A 341 26.19 11.68 10.58
C GLY A 341 27.01 11.78 9.30
N LEU A 342 26.36 11.69 8.13
CA LEU A 342 26.98 12.03 6.85
C LEU A 342 26.20 13.15 6.15
N SER A 343 26.83 14.32 6.00
CA SER A 343 26.28 15.46 5.27
C SER A 343 27.08 15.74 3.98
N MET A 344 26.57 16.62 3.12
CA MET A 344 27.27 17.06 1.90
C MET A 344 28.35 18.13 2.18
N GLN A 345 28.60 18.51 3.44
CA GLN A 345 29.62 19.50 3.79
C GLN A 345 31.04 18.97 3.55
N THR A 346 31.23 17.65 3.56
CA THR A 346 32.50 17.00 3.26
C THR A 346 32.38 16.13 2.00
N LEU A 347 33.39 16.18 1.11
CA LEU A 347 33.44 15.38 -0.12
C LEU A 347 33.85 13.91 0.16
N PHE A 348 33.33 13.34 1.24
CA PHE A 348 33.68 11.99 1.69
C PHE A 348 32.92 10.93 0.87
N ARG A 349 33.66 10.07 0.17
CA ARG A 349 33.08 8.95 -0.57
C ARG A 349 32.80 7.81 0.39
N TRP A 350 31.56 7.34 0.47
CA TRP A 350 31.17 6.29 1.44
C TRP A 350 30.77 4.95 0.79
N SER A 351 30.72 4.87 -0.54
CA SER A 351 30.26 3.66 -1.26
C SER A 351 31.07 2.41 -0.93
N HIS A 352 32.36 2.57 -0.65
CA HIS A 352 33.31 1.51 -0.30
C HIS A 352 33.23 1.04 1.16
N LEU A 353 32.45 1.72 2.01
CA LEU A 353 32.29 1.32 3.41
C LEU A 353 31.48 0.03 3.53
N HIS A 354 31.79 -0.73 4.58
CA HIS A 354 31.04 -1.91 4.94
C HIS A 354 29.63 -1.55 5.40
N GLU A 355 28.72 -2.53 5.29
CA GLU A 355 27.32 -2.33 5.59
C GLU A 355 27.07 -1.96 7.06
N TRP A 356 27.87 -2.51 7.98
CA TRP A 356 27.77 -2.21 9.41
C TRP A 356 27.98 -0.72 9.71
N VAL A 357 28.89 -0.04 8.98
CA VAL A 357 29.12 1.40 9.10
C VAL A 357 27.92 2.14 8.53
N LYS A 358 27.53 1.80 7.29
CA LYS A 358 26.40 2.42 6.59
C LYS A 358 25.10 2.35 7.39
N ARG A 359 24.86 1.24 8.11
CA ARG A 359 23.69 1.05 8.98
C ARG A 359 23.71 1.94 10.22
N LYS A 360 24.89 2.25 10.76
CA LYS A 360 25.09 3.15 11.91
C LYS A 360 25.22 4.63 11.54
N THR A 361 25.16 4.97 10.25
CA THR A 361 25.31 6.36 9.80
C THR A 361 23.98 6.93 9.33
N ALA A 362 23.57 8.05 9.94
CA ALA A 362 22.44 8.86 9.54
C ALA A 362 22.72 9.58 8.20
N ASP A 363 21.80 9.48 7.25
CA ASP A 363 21.87 10.20 5.97
C ASP A 363 21.37 11.64 6.15
N PHE A 364 22.29 12.59 6.24
CA PHE A 364 22.02 14.04 6.28
C PHE A 364 22.32 14.73 4.96
N GLN A 365 22.54 13.99 3.87
CA GLN A 365 23.03 14.56 2.61
C GLN A 365 22.09 15.60 1.98
N ARG A 366 20.79 15.54 2.33
CA ARG A 366 19.77 16.47 1.82
C ARG A 366 19.46 17.64 2.77
N LEU A 367 20.04 17.65 3.96
CA LEU A 367 19.84 18.74 4.92
C LEU A 367 20.77 19.92 4.60
N SER A 368 20.34 21.13 4.98
CA SER A 368 21.17 22.32 4.87
C SER A 368 22.33 22.27 5.89
N GLY A 369 23.37 23.06 5.64
CA GLY A 369 24.51 23.12 6.54
C GLY A 369 24.13 23.59 7.95
N GLU A 370 23.28 24.62 8.01
CA GLU A 370 22.74 25.18 9.25
C GLU A 370 21.95 24.15 10.07
N THR A 371 21.07 23.37 9.41
CA THR A 371 20.29 22.34 10.10
C THR A 371 21.18 21.25 10.71
N VAL A 372 22.21 20.80 10.00
CA VAL A 372 23.12 19.75 10.50
C VAL A 372 23.95 20.22 11.70
N GLN A 373 24.31 21.51 11.73
CA GLN A 373 25.11 22.10 12.81
C GLN A 373 24.28 22.46 14.06
N ALA A 374 22.94 22.41 13.96
CA ALA A 374 22.03 22.63 15.08
C ALA A 374 21.62 21.30 15.75
N PRO A 375 21.28 21.32 17.06
CA PRO A 375 20.61 20.19 17.69
C PRO A 375 19.27 19.87 16.99
N PRO A 376 18.86 18.60 16.92
CA PRO A 376 19.52 17.42 17.50
C PRO A 376 20.64 16.81 16.62
N PHE A 377 20.82 17.28 15.38
CA PHE A 377 21.71 16.65 14.40
C PHE A 377 23.20 16.77 14.75
N SER A 378 23.59 17.91 15.35
CA SER A 378 24.97 18.15 15.79
C SER A 378 25.45 17.24 16.92
N ALA A 379 24.55 16.46 17.54
CA ALA A 379 24.92 15.44 18.53
C ALA A 379 25.65 14.24 17.92
N LEU A 380 25.45 13.96 16.62
CA LEU A 380 26.15 12.89 15.94
C LEU A 380 27.47 13.40 15.34
N PRO A 381 28.62 12.78 15.65
CA PRO A 381 29.88 13.14 15.03
C PRO A 381 29.86 12.87 13.52
N ALA A 382 30.54 13.73 12.76
CA ALA A 382 30.63 13.56 11.31
C ALA A 382 31.48 12.33 10.98
N LEU A 383 30.94 11.41 10.18
CA LEU A 383 31.64 10.18 9.79
C LEU A 383 32.99 10.48 9.12
N SER A 384 33.09 11.57 8.36
CA SER A 384 34.32 11.98 7.68
C SER A 384 35.49 12.28 8.61
N ASP A 385 35.19 12.63 9.85
CA ASP A 385 36.17 13.11 10.83
C ASP A 385 36.70 11.96 11.69
N LEU A 386 35.96 10.85 11.73
CA LEU A 386 36.29 9.64 12.50
C LEU A 386 36.94 8.54 11.65
N VAL A 387 36.80 8.59 10.32
CA VAL A 387 37.37 7.58 9.44
C VAL A 387 38.84 7.87 9.18
N GLU A 388 39.68 6.97 9.64
CA GLU A 388 41.14 6.98 9.44
C GLU A 388 41.50 6.12 8.24
N GLU A 389 42.45 6.55 7.41
CA GLU A 389 42.89 5.77 6.25
C GLU A 389 44.23 5.11 6.57
N HIS A 390 44.27 3.77 6.54
CA HIS A 390 45.49 2.99 6.78
C HIS A 390 45.98 2.34 5.49
N PHE A 391 47.29 2.12 5.38
CA PHE A 391 47.85 1.35 4.27
C PHE A 391 47.45 -0.12 4.34
N ASN A 392 47.05 -0.68 3.20
CA ASN A 392 46.76 -2.12 3.08
C ASN A 392 48.05 -2.98 2.97
N GLN A 393 49.23 -2.37 2.80
CA GLN A 393 50.49 -3.10 2.60
C GLN A 393 51.56 -2.69 3.60
N PRO A 394 52.28 -3.63 4.24
CA PRO A 394 53.39 -3.32 5.12
C PRO A 394 54.59 -2.80 4.32
N SER A 395 55.09 -1.62 4.70
CA SER A 395 56.49 -1.19 4.70
C SER A 395 57.33 -1.22 3.40
N LEU A 396 56.78 -1.57 2.24
CA LEU A 396 57.51 -1.50 0.96
C LEU A 396 57.52 -0.10 0.32
N LEU A 397 57.05 0.93 1.04
CA LEU A 397 57.11 2.33 0.60
C LEU A 397 58.46 2.97 0.98
N ALA A 398 59.57 2.30 0.64
CA ALA A 398 60.89 2.93 0.64
C ALA A 398 61.03 3.81 -0.62
N GLY A 399 60.15 4.80 -0.77
CA GLY A 399 60.36 5.87 -1.73
C GLY A 399 61.45 6.80 -1.21
N ILE A 400 62.21 7.41 -2.11
CA ILE A 400 63.15 8.49 -1.74
C ILE A 400 62.31 9.60 -1.09
N GLU A 401 62.54 9.84 0.20
CA GLU A 401 61.94 10.95 0.92
C GLU A 401 62.57 12.25 0.41
N ASP A 402 61.76 13.06 -0.27
CA ASP A 402 62.16 14.37 -0.78
C ASP A 402 61.40 15.47 -0.04
N ARG A 403 62.11 16.50 0.45
CA ARG A 403 61.47 17.68 0.99
C ARG A 403 61.29 18.70 -0.12
N ARG A 404 60.03 18.84 -0.58
CA ARG A 404 59.70 19.82 -1.62
C ARG A 404 59.78 21.23 -1.05
N ALA A 405 60.67 22.06 -1.60
CA ALA A 405 60.85 23.45 -1.18
C ALA A 405 59.54 24.26 -1.14
N TRP A 406 58.60 23.98 -2.05
CA TRP A 406 57.31 24.66 -2.10
C TRP A 406 56.38 24.27 -0.94
N LEU A 407 56.42 23.02 -0.45
CA LEU A 407 55.63 22.58 0.72
C LEU A 407 56.12 23.26 1.99
N THR A 408 57.46 23.31 2.15
CA THR A 408 58.09 24.02 3.25
C THR A 408 57.74 25.50 3.23
N ALA A 409 57.89 26.16 2.08
CA ALA A 409 57.54 27.57 1.93
C ALA A 409 56.05 27.83 2.22
N PHE A 410 55.15 26.98 1.73
CA PHE A 410 53.72 27.10 1.96
C PHE A 410 53.36 26.97 3.46
N GLY A 411 53.84 25.93 4.14
CA GLY A 411 53.60 25.75 5.57
C GLY A 411 54.17 26.92 6.40
N THR A 412 55.38 27.40 6.09
CA THR A 412 55.96 28.57 6.77
C THR A 412 55.14 29.85 6.56
N GLN A 413 54.50 30.05 5.40
CA GLN A 413 53.62 31.19 5.19
C GLN A 413 52.28 31.02 5.91
N LEU A 414 51.69 29.82 5.86
CA LEU A 414 50.43 29.53 6.53
C LEU A 414 50.53 29.69 8.05
N ALA A 415 51.69 29.37 8.65
CA ALA A 415 51.94 29.54 10.08
C ALA A 415 51.88 31.01 10.55
N ARG A 416 51.83 31.99 9.64
CA ARG A 416 51.72 33.42 9.97
C ARG A 416 50.28 33.93 9.99
N ILE A 417 49.30 33.07 9.73
CA ILE A 417 47.90 33.47 9.70
C ILE A 417 47.43 33.95 11.08
N GLU A 418 46.50 34.90 11.06
CA GLU A 418 45.74 35.36 12.23
C GLU A 418 44.26 35.29 11.84
N LEU A 419 43.50 34.48 12.58
CA LEU A 419 42.07 34.31 12.38
C LEU A 419 41.31 34.98 13.52
N ALA A 420 40.01 35.23 13.32
CA ALA A 420 39.17 35.88 14.33
C ALA A 420 39.09 35.08 15.65
N ASP A 421 39.24 33.75 15.57
CA ASP A 421 39.34 32.86 16.73
C ASP A 421 40.81 32.49 17.00
N ALA A 422 41.24 32.71 18.25
CA ALA A 422 42.58 32.39 18.72
C ALA A 422 42.83 30.88 18.76
N ALA A 423 41.82 30.07 19.10
CA ALA A 423 41.96 28.61 19.14
C ALA A 423 42.14 28.04 17.73
N GLU A 424 41.32 28.50 16.77
CA GLU A 424 41.48 28.14 15.36
C GLU A 424 42.81 28.63 14.77
N THR A 425 43.28 29.82 15.17
CA THR A 425 44.61 30.33 14.77
C THR A 425 45.72 29.35 15.18
N GLU A 426 45.73 28.91 16.44
CA GLU A 426 46.76 27.99 16.95
C GLU A 426 46.67 26.62 16.26
N ARG A 427 45.45 26.12 16.05
CA ARG A 427 45.21 24.86 15.32
C ARG A 427 45.76 24.91 13.90
N VAL A 428 45.52 25.99 13.17
CA VAL A 428 46.02 26.16 11.80
C VAL A 428 47.54 26.31 11.79
N ARG A 429 48.14 26.98 12.78
CA ARG A 429 49.61 27.10 12.90
C ARG A 429 50.28 25.75 13.15
N ALA A 430 49.75 24.93 14.06
CA ALA A 430 50.25 23.58 14.29
C ALA A 430 50.19 22.73 13.01
N LEU A 431 49.10 22.82 12.25
CA LEU A 431 48.98 22.13 10.97
C LEU A 431 49.96 22.67 9.92
N ALA A 432 50.19 23.98 9.90
CA ALA A 432 51.14 24.63 9.00
C ALA A 432 52.58 24.18 9.25
N GLU A 433 52.96 23.97 10.51
CA GLU A 433 54.24 23.37 10.88
C GLU A 433 54.36 21.93 10.38
N ALA A 434 53.32 21.12 10.58
CA ALA A 434 53.27 19.75 10.06
C ALA A 434 53.41 19.70 8.53
N ILE A 435 52.75 20.62 7.81
CA ILE A 435 52.87 20.76 6.35
C ILE A 435 54.30 21.14 5.96
N ALA A 436 54.91 22.09 6.67
CA ALA A 436 56.27 22.54 6.38
C ALA A 436 57.31 21.42 6.56
N ALA A 437 57.08 20.54 7.54
CA ALA A 437 57.89 19.37 7.84
C ALA A 437 57.58 18.13 6.98
N THR A 438 56.54 18.20 6.12
CA THR A 438 56.05 17.04 5.38
C THR A 438 57.07 16.53 4.35
N SER A 439 57.32 15.22 4.36
CA SER A 439 58.20 14.56 3.39
C SER A 439 57.39 13.99 2.22
N TRP A 440 57.87 14.18 1.00
CA TRP A 440 57.23 13.65 -0.21
C TRP A 440 57.71 12.24 -0.49
N VAL A 441 56.78 11.30 -0.68
CA VAL A 441 57.10 9.90 -0.99
C VAL A 441 56.39 9.49 -2.29
N GLN A 442 57.17 9.14 -3.32
CA GLN A 442 56.62 8.58 -4.55
C GLN A 442 56.36 7.08 -4.38
N THR A 443 55.15 6.63 -4.71
CA THR A 443 54.72 5.24 -4.51
C THR A 443 54.06 4.71 -5.78
N PRO A 444 54.48 3.57 -6.36
CA PRO A 444 53.91 3.09 -7.62
C PRO A 444 52.42 2.71 -7.51
N LYS A 445 52.00 2.24 -6.33
CA LYS A 445 50.61 1.88 -6.02
C LYS A 445 50.33 2.26 -4.57
N LEU A 446 49.25 3.01 -4.36
CA LEU A 446 48.82 3.45 -3.04
C LEU A 446 47.44 2.86 -2.77
N GLU A 447 47.40 1.87 -1.89
CA GLU A 447 46.18 1.15 -1.54
C GLU A 447 45.89 1.32 -0.04
N VAL A 448 44.69 1.79 0.26
CA VAL A 448 44.28 2.19 1.61
C VAL A 448 43.00 1.47 2.01
N ILE A 449 42.84 1.23 3.31
CA ILE A 449 41.63 0.71 3.93
C ILE A 449 41.16 1.75 4.94
N PRO A 450 39.88 2.14 4.93
CA PRO A 450 39.33 2.97 5.98
C PRO A 450 39.16 2.17 7.27
N TYR A 451 39.49 2.77 8.39
CA TYR A 451 39.31 2.26 9.73
C TYR A 451 38.43 3.22 10.53
N LEU A 452 37.69 2.65 11.46
CA LEU A 452 36.91 3.41 12.44
C LEU A 452 37.07 2.71 13.78
N ASP A 453 37.59 3.44 14.77
CA ASP A 453 37.96 2.91 16.09
C ASP A 453 38.86 1.65 16.03
N GLY A 454 39.83 1.65 15.10
CA GLY A 454 40.75 0.52 14.91
C GLY A 454 40.16 -0.71 14.21
N VAL A 455 38.89 -0.67 13.79
CA VAL A 455 38.22 -1.73 13.02
C VAL A 455 38.14 -1.36 11.54
N PRO A 456 38.43 -2.28 10.59
CA PRO A 456 38.21 -2.02 9.16
C PRO A 456 36.77 -1.61 8.87
N ALA A 457 36.59 -0.40 8.38
CA ALA A 457 35.31 0.26 8.10
C ALA A 457 34.87 0.08 6.63
N GLY A 458 35.72 -0.46 5.76
CA GLY A 458 35.44 -0.59 4.33
C GLY A 458 36.47 -1.42 3.58
N THR A 459 36.24 -1.58 2.28
CA THR A 459 37.11 -2.36 1.41
C THR A 459 38.35 -1.57 0.99
N ALA A 460 39.47 -2.29 0.80
CA ALA A 460 40.70 -1.71 0.25
C ALA A 460 40.43 -1.00 -1.09
N ARG A 461 41.02 0.19 -1.25
CA ARG A 461 40.85 1.02 -2.44
C ARG A 461 42.15 1.68 -2.86
N LEU A 462 42.29 1.93 -4.15
CA LEU A 462 43.38 2.76 -4.66
C LEU A 462 43.10 4.24 -4.36
N THR A 463 44.14 4.95 -3.96
CA THR A 463 44.11 6.41 -3.84
C THR A 463 45.29 7.03 -4.58
N ASP A 464 45.07 8.23 -5.10
CA ASP A 464 46.08 8.94 -5.87
C ASP A 464 47.14 9.57 -4.95
N ILE A 465 46.70 10.05 -3.79
CA ILE A 465 47.49 10.78 -2.78
C ILE A 465 46.93 10.43 -1.40
N LEU A 466 47.80 10.37 -0.38
CA LEU A 466 47.44 10.28 1.04
C LEU A 466 48.46 11.07 1.87
N TRP A 467 47.97 11.91 2.79
CA TRP A 467 48.83 12.56 3.79
C TRP A 467 48.67 11.86 5.13
N LEU A 468 49.72 11.19 5.60
CA LEU A 468 49.71 10.39 6.83
C LEU A 468 51.09 10.46 7.50
N ASP A 469 51.11 10.61 8.83
CA ASP A 469 52.34 10.60 9.66
C ASP A 469 53.44 11.57 9.17
N GLY A 470 53.04 12.78 8.74
CA GLY A 470 53.99 13.78 8.22
C GLY A 470 54.61 13.42 6.87
N LYS A 471 54.05 12.44 6.15
CA LYS A 471 54.48 12.05 4.81
C LYS A 471 53.33 12.19 3.82
N LEU A 472 53.60 12.79 2.67
CA LEU A 472 52.67 12.89 1.55
C LEU A 472 53.03 11.83 0.52
N PHE A 473 52.25 10.75 0.50
CA PHE A 473 52.42 9.64 -0.43
C PHE A 473 51.67 9.93 -1.72
N VAL A 474 52.34 9.75 -2.85
CA VAL A 474 51.83 10.18 -4.15
C VAL A 474 52.07 9.10 -5.21
N SER A 475 50.98 8.67 -5.85
CA SER A 475 51.01 7.79 -7.02
C SER A 475 51.58 8.51 -8.26
N PRO A 476 52.00 7.79 -9.32
CA PRO A 476 52.51 8.41 -10.54
C PRO A 476 51.39 9.18 -11.25
N LEU A 477 51.34 10.50 -11.05
CA LEU A 477 50.30 11.38 -11.58
C LEU A 477 50.89 12.44 -12.51
N SER A 478 50.10 12.91 -13.48
CA SER A 478 50.48 14.06 -14.29
C SER A 478 50.55 15.33 -13.45
N LYS A 479 51.36 16.32 -13.87
CA LYS A 479 51.46 17.63 -13.18
C LYS A 479 50.10 18.29 -12.96
N ALA A 480 49.18 18.17 -13.94
CA ALA A 480 47.82 18.70 -13.83
C ALA A 480 47.01 18.02 -12.72
N LYS A 481 47.11 16.68 -12.58
CA LYS A 481 46.45 15.96 -11.48
C LYS A 481 47.08 16.30 -10.13
N LEU A 482 48.41 16.41 -10.06
CA LEU A 482 49.11 16.79 -8.81
C LEU A 482 48.68 18.18 -8.33
N ALA A 483 48.61 19.15 -9.23
CA ALA A 483 48.18 20.52 -8.91
C ALA A 483 46.75 20.60 -8.35
N LYS A 484 45.90 19.60 -8.63
CA LYS A 484 44.55 19.51 -8.09
C LYS A 484 44.48 18.68 -6.80
N ARG A 485 45.08 17.49 -6.82
CA ARG A 485 44.91 16.48 -5.76
C ARG A 485 45.74 16.79 -4.51
N VAL A 486 46.91 17.41 -4.65
CA VAL A 486 47.76 17.73 -3.49
C VAL A 486 47.10 18.79 -2.60
N PRO A 487 46.60 19.93 -3.13
CA PRO A 487 45.88 20.90 -2.29
C PRO A 487 44.61 20.32 -1.66
N GLU A 488 43.87 19.44 -2.35
CA GLU A 488 42.68 18.77 -1.81
C GLU A 488 43.02 17.91 -0.59
N GLU A 489 44.13 17.17 -0.63
CA GLU A 489 44.55 16.29 0.48
C GLU A 489 45.10 17.10 1.66
N ILE A 490 46.02 18.03 1.42
CA ILE A 490 46.60 18.88 2.48
C ILE A 490 45.54 19.79 3.10
N GLY A 491 44.60 20.26 2.29
CA GLY A 491 43.50 21.11 2.72
C GLY A 491 42.43 20.42 3.56
N ARG A 492 42.47 19.08 3.69
CA ARG A 492 41.41 18.29 4.35
C ARG A 492 41.19 18.63 5.82
N ASN A 493 42.23 19.08 6.51
CA ASN A 493 42.17 19.48 7.92
C ASN A 493 42.15 21.00 8.11
N LEU A 494 42.10 21.78 7.03
CA LEU A 494 41.96 23.24 7.05
C LEU A 494 40.49 23.65 6.94
N SER A 495 40.17 24.84 7.48
CA SER A 495 38.83 25.44 7.40
C SER A 495 38.40 25.66 5.94
N ALA A 496 37.09 25.79 5.72
CA ALA A 496 36.52 25.92 4.38
C ALA A 496 37.11 27.10 3.59
N ASP A 497 37.32 28.24 4.24
CA ASP A 497 37.86 29.45 3.62
C ASP A 497 39.31 29.27 3.17
N ILE A 498 40.14 28.65 4.01
CA ILE A 498 41.53 28.35 3.67
C ILE A 498 41.60 27.29 2.56
N ARG A 499 40.73 26.29 2.58
CA ARG A 499 40.63 25.27 1.53
C ARG A 499 40.20 25.87 0.19
N ALA A 500 39.27 26.82 0.19
CA ALA A 500 38.84 27.53 -1.02
C ALA A 500 39.98 28.38 -1.61
N ALA A 501 40.73 29.08 -0.75
CA ALA A 501 41.91 29.84 -1.16
C ALA A 501 42.99 28.91 -1.78
N LEU A 502 43.23 27.76 -1.17
CA LEU A 502 44.14 26.71 -1.68
C LEU A 502 43.72 26.17 -3.06
N ALA A 503 42.42 25.92 -3.26
CA ALA A 503 41.89 25.39 -4.52
C ALA A 503 41.94 26.41 -5.68
N SER A 504 41.95 27.71 -5.37
CA SER A 504 42.01 28.80 -6.36
C SER A 504 43.40 29.05 -6.95
N GLY A 505 44.47 28.57 -6.29
CA GLY A 505 45.86 28.76 -6.71
C GLY A 505 46.26 27.86 -7.89
N LYS A 506 46.25 28.39 -9.11
CA LYS A 506 46.76 27.66 -10.30
C LYS A 506 48.29 27.60 -10.29
N ALA A 507 48.79 26.36 -10.39
CA ALA A 507 50.16 25.93 -10.74
C ALA A 507 51.27 26.38 -9.78
N LEU A 508 51.65 25.50 -8.85
CA LEU A 508 52.70 25.69 -7.84
C LEU A 508 54.10 25.86 -8.45
N SER A 509 54.55 27.10 -8.62
CA SER A 509 55.97 27.48 -8.63
C SER A 509 56.35 28.21 -7.32
N ALA A 510 57.64 28.41 -7.06
CA ALA A 510 58.11 29.14 -5.87
C ALA A 510 57.58 30.59 -5.79
N ASP A 511 57.17 31.18 -6.93
CA ASP A 511 56.54 32.51 -6.97
C ASP A 511 55.06 32.48 -6.54
N ASP A 512 54.37 31.34 -6.60
CA ASP A 512 52.95 31.24 -6.27
C ASP A 512 52.68 31.16 -4.75
N ALA A 513 53.67 30.75 -3.96
CA ALA A 513 53.62 30.86 -2.50
C ALA A 513 53.50 32.33 -2.02
N ARG A 514 54.02 33.30 -2.80
CA ARG A 514 53.81 34.73 -2.52
C ARG A 514 52.39 35.20 -2.86
N ARG A 515 51.69 34.57 -3.80
CA ARG A 515 50.31 34.91 -4.17
C ARG A 515 49.29 34.44 -3.14
N VAL A 516 49.51 33.29 -2.51
CA VAL A 516 48.68 32.82 -1.38
C VAL A 516 48.70 33.82 -0.22
N ARG A 517 49.87 34.44 0.05
CA ARG A 517 49.99 35.54 1.03
C ARG A 517 49.11 36.75 0.67
N THR A 518 48.91 37.07 -0.61
CA THR A 518 48.08 38.21 -1.03
C THR A 518 46.58 37.92 -0.92
N LEU A 519 46.17 36.65 -1.04
CA LEU A 519 44.77 36.21 -0.90
C LEU A 519 44.34 36.01 0.56
N LEU A 520 45.27 35.73 1.48
CA LEU A 520 44.98 35.55 2.92
C LEU A 520 45.09 36.84 3.75
N VAL A 521 45.66 37.91 3.19
CA VAL A 521 45.80 39.24 3.85
C VAL A 521 44.66 40.20 3.45
N ARG A 522 43.79 39.78 2.51
CA ARG A 522 42.50 40.43 2.24
C ARG A 522 41.40 39.57 2.83
#